data_AF-A0A2N3D9A5-F1
#
_entry.id   AF-A0A2N3D9A5-F1
#
_cell.length_a   1.000
_cell.length_b   1.000
_cell.length_c   1.000
_cell.angle_alpha   90.00
_cell.angle_beta   90.00
_cell.angle_gamma   90.00
#
_symmetry.space_group_name_H-M   'P 1'
#
loop_
_entity.id
_entity.type
_entity.pdbx_description
1 polymer ?
#
loop_
_entity_poly.entity_id
_entity_poly.type
_entity_poly.pdbx_seq_one_letter_code
_entity_poly.pdbx_strand_id
1 'polypeptide(L)' 'MREAAIVSTARTGIGKAYRGAFNATEAPVLAGHVMNAAVERAGIDP' A
#
# COMPACT_ATOMS: atom_id res chain seq x y z
N MET A 1 7.00 -19.36 22.44
CA MET A 1 7.78 -18.81 21.31
C MET A 1 6.79 -18.03 20.46
N ARG A 2 6.91 -16.70 20.40
CA ARG A 2 6.11 -15.85 19.48
C ARG A 2 7.12 -15.05 18.70
N GLU A 3 7.22 -15.35 17.41
CA GLU A 3 8.11 -14.66 16.50
C GLU A 3 7.25 -13.85 15.55
N ALA A 4 7.56 -12.56 15.43
CA ALA A 4 6.89 -11.68 14.49
C ALA A 4 7.49 -11.88 13.09
N ALA A 5 6.63 -12.00 12.10
CA ALA A 5 7.04 -12.14 10.69
C ALA A 5 6.32 -11.08 9.83
N ILE A 6 7.00 -10.64 8.77
CA ILE A 6 6.40 -9.80 7.73
C ILE A 6 5.83 -10.74 6.66
N VAL A 7 4.50 -10.85 6.61
CA VAL A 7 3.81 -11.81 5.74
C VAL A 7 3.61 -11.27 4.32
N SER A 8 3.38 -9.96 4.17
CA SER A 8 3.13 -9.31 2.89
C SER A 8 3.55 -7.85 2.95
N THR A 9 3.97 -7.29 1.80
CA THR A 9 4.28 -5.87 1.65
C THR A 9 3.76 -5.35 0.31
N ALA A 10 3.41 -4.08 0.26
CA ALA A 10 3.02 -3.38 -0.96
C ALA A 10 3.42 -1.91 -0.87
N ARG A 11 3.57 -1.27 -2.02
CA ARG A 11 3.83 0.16 -2.13
C ARG A 11 3.23 0.71 -3.42
N THR A 12 2.94 2.01 -3.44
CA THR A 12 2.72 2.73 -4.68
C THR A 12 4.06 2.98 -5.39
N GLY A 13 3.98 3.41 -6.66
CA GLY A 13 5.08 4.13 -7.28
C GLY A 13 5.44 5.40 -6.49
N ILE A 14 6.59 6.01 -6.80
CA ILE A 14 6.97 7.31 -6.25
C ILE A 14 6.66 8.37 -7.29
N GLY A 15 5.74 9.28 -6.97
CA GLY A 15 5.44 10.45 -7.78
C GLY A 15 6.28 11.65 -7.36
N LYS A 16 6.58 12.55 -8.32
CA LYS A 16 7.12 13.87 -8.01
C LYS A 16 6.04 14.74 -7.35
N ALA A 17 6.37 15.44 -6.27
CA ALA A 17 5.43 16.39 -5.66
C ALA A 17 5.03 17.49 -6.66
N TYR A 18 3.76 17.86 -6.65
CA TYR A 18 3.13 18.92 -7.49
C TYR A 18 3.18 18.72 -9.01
N ARG A 19 4.04 17.86 -9.57
CA ARG A 19 4.20 17.65 -11.02
C ARG A 19 4.21 16.17 -11.45
N GLY A 20 3.89 15.24 -10.55
CA GLY A 20 3.93 13.80 -10.79
C GLY A 20 2.56 13.13 -10.93
N ALA A 21 2.58 11.81 -11.13
CA ALA A 21 1.40 11.00 -11.42
C ALA A 21 0.31 11.03 -10.32
N PHE A 22 0.67 11.33 -9.07
CA PHE A 22 -0.26 11.34 -7.93
C PHE A 22 -0.66 12.75 -7.46
N ASN A 23 -0.44 13.78 -8.29
CA ASN A 23 -0.71 15.18 -7.91
C ASN A 23 -2.15 15.48 -7.51
N ALA A 24 -3.11 14.76 -8.09
CA ALA A 24 -4.53 14.93 -7.84
C ALA A 24 -5.11 13.76 -7.03
N THR A 25 -4.26 13.00 -6.34
CA THR A 25 -4.65 11.82 -5.56
C THR A 25 -4.40 12.08 -4.09
N GLU A 26 -5.46 12.01 -3.28
CA GLU A 26 -5.32 12.20 -1.84
C GLU A 26 -4.62 11.01 -1.16
N ALA A 27 -3.95 11.29 -0.04
CA ALA A 27 -3.22 10.28 0.72
C ALA A 27 -4.07 9.04 1.12
N PRO A 28 -5.35 9.18 1.54
CA PRO A 28 -6.17 8.01 1.87
C PRO A 28 -6.42 7.09 0.68
N VAL A 29 -6.52 7.64 -0.54
CA VAL A 29 -6.71 6.84 -1.77
C VAL A 29 -5.45 6.01 -2.05
N LEU A 30 -4.27 6.61 -1.92
CA LEU A 30 -2.99 5.90 -2.07
C LEU A 30 -2.82 4.80 -1.01
N ALA A 31 -3.22 5.09 0.24
CA ALA A 31 -3.21 4.13 1.34
C ALA A 31 -4.15 2.94 1.08
N GLY A 32 -5.38 3.20 0.64
CA GLY A 32 -6.33 2.15 0.28
C GLY A 32 -5.80 1.22 -0.82
N HIS A 33 -5.11 1.78 -1.81
CA HIS A 33 -4.52 0.97 -2.89
C HIS A 33 -3.45 -0.01 -2.38
N VAL A 34 -2.58 0.41 -1.47
CA VAL A 34 -1.55 -0.47 -0.91
C VAL A 34 -2.09 -1.45 0.12
N MET A 35 -3.09 -1.07 0.92
CA MET A 35 -3.75 -1.97 1.87
C MET A 35 -4.43 -3.12 1.14
N ASN A 36 -5.22 -2.83 0.10
CA ASN A 36 -5.89 -3.86 -0.70
C ASN A 36 -4.88 -4.83 -1.33
N ALA A 37 -3.81 -4.30 -1.94
CA ALA A 37 -2.78 -5.14 -2.54
C ALA A 37 -2.02 -6.00 -1.51
N ALA A 38 -1.75 -5.47 -0.31
CA ALA A 38 -1.07 -6.21 0.75
C ALA A 38 -1.95 -7.36 1.28
N VAL A 39 -3.24 -7.10 1.50
CA VAL A 39 -4.22 -8.09 1.97
C VAL A 39 -4.46 -9.17 0.91
N GLU A 40 -4.66 -8.80 -0.35
CA GLU A 40 -4.85 -9.73 -1.46
C GLU A 40 -3.64 -10.68 -1.61
N ARG A 41 -2.41 -10.16 -1.56
CA ARG A 41 -1.18 -10.97 -1.61
C ARG A 41 -1.02 -11.89 -0.40
N ALA A 42 -1.49 -11.44 0.77
CA ALA A 42 -1.43 -12.23 1.99
C ALA A 42 -2.47 -13.36 2.01
N GLY A 43 -3.55 -13.24 1.23
CA GLY A 43 -4.63 -14.24 1.19
C GLY A 43 -5.39 -14.37 2.52
N ILE A 44 -5.52 -13.26 3.26
CA ILE A 44 -6.19 -13.21 4.58
C ILE A 44 -7.58 -12.57 4.47
N ASP A 45 -8.47 -12.94 5.39
CA ASP A 45 -9.78 -12.29 5.55
C ASP A 45 -9.59 -10.88 6.14
N PRO A 46 -10.09 -9.80 5.49
CA PRO A 46 -9.85 -8.41 5.90
C PRO A 46 -10.51 -7.99 7.22
#